data_AF-A0A949Q9N8-F1
#
_entry.id   AF-A0A949Q9N8-F1
#
_cell.length_a   1.000
_cell.length_b   1.000
_cell.length_c   1.000
_cell.angle_alpha   90.00
_cell.angle_beta   90.00
_cell.angle_gamma   90.00
#
_symmetry.space_group_name_H-M   'P 1'
#
loop_
_entity.id
_entity.type
_entity.pdbx_description
1 polymer ?
#
loop_
_entity_poly.entity_id
_entity_poly.type
_entity_poly.pdbx_seq_one_letter_code
_entity_poly.pdbx_strand_id
1 'polypeptide(L)'
;MYTITDNVSARDGSDTISNGEHFQFADGTLEDILPPTLDSFAPADAAMSVPVNSNIVLTFNEAIQAGTGLIEIHRDSFDGTLVESYNTATSANLTMSDTTLTINPTSNLANGTHYFITLDAGAVKDIAGNSYAGTDTCDFTTAFVHDLTGSVTFWKTGAVIADVSNTFASDSVTTGPDGLYRHLDMEDGTYTLTSAKVSDTAESNAIKANDALAALKMSVGINPNADGSAVSPYQYLAADVNHDGQVKAADALNILKMAVKLSTAPAKEWLFVPESVGSEAMSRTHVVWPDNPIPVTLDMDQELHLIGIVKGDVDGSWAAAVG
;
A
#
# COMPACT_ATOMS: atom_id res chain seq x y z
N MET A 1 -58.55 39.89 11.82
CA MET A 1 -57.57 40.54 10.93
C MET A 1 -57.75 42.03 11.13
N TYR A 2 -56.84 42.69 11.85
CA TYR A 2 -56.90 44.12 12.11
C TYR A 2 -55.76 44.79 11.34
N THR A 3 -56.08 45.83 10.58
CA THR A 3 -55.09 46.62 9.84
C THR A 3 -55.02 47.99 10.52
N ILE A 4 -53.87 48.31 11.09
CA ILE A 4 -53.55 49.68 11.48
C ILE A 4 -52.88 50.29 10.26
N THR A 5 -53.55 51.27 9.65
CA THR A 5 -53.03 51.98 8.48
C THR A 5 -52.79 53.41 8.88
N ASP A 6 -51.53 53.83 8.83
CA ASP A 6 -51.18 55.25 8.85
C ASP A 6 -51.78 55.91 7.60
N ASN A 7 -52.61 56.91 7.82
CA ASN A 7 -53.43 57.53 6.77
C ASN A 7 -52.95 58.96 6.44
N VAL A 8 -51.75 59.33 6.87
CA VAL A 8 -51.06 60.55 6.45
C VAL A 8 -49.84 60.23 5.59
N SER A 9 -49.65 61.04 4.55
CA SER A 9 -48.77 60.72 3.41
C SER A 9 -47.30 61.11 3.61
N ALA A 10 -46.88 61.46 4.83
CA ALA A 10 -45.52 61.90 5.13
C ALA A 10 -44.98 61.15 6.35
N ARG A 11 -43.65 60.92 6.38
CA ARG A 11 -42.96 60.30 7.53
C ARG A 11 -42.86 61.28 8.69
N ASP A 12 -43.95 61.53 9.40
CA ASP A 12 -44.03 62.50 10.49
C ASP A 12 -44.10 61.86 11.89
N GLY A 13 -43.04 61.11 12.23
CA GLY A 13 -42.70 60.87 13.63
C GLY A 13 -43.14 59.52 14.20
N SER A 14 -43.37 59.52 15.52
CA SER A 14 -43.70 58.34 16.32
C SER A 14 -45.22 58.25 16.47
N ASP A 15 -45.82 57.21 15.92
CA ASP A 15 -47.23 56.91 16.18
C ASP A 15 -47.39 56.31 17.58
N THR A 16 -48.23 56.94 18.40
CA THR A 16 -48.51 56.46 19.76
C THR A 16 -49.97 56.05 19.87
N ILE A 17 -50.19 54.80 20.31
CA ILE A 17 -51.52 54.31 20.67
C ILE A 17 -51.62 54.36 22.20
N SER A 18 -52.54 55.16 22.71
CA SER A 18 -52.76 55.38 24.15
C SER A 18 -54.15 54.91 24.59
N ASN A 19 -54.28 54.39 25.82
CA ASN A 19 -55.49 53.81 26.42
C ASN A 19 -56.00 52.50 25.77
N GLY A 20 -55.13 51.72 25.12
CA GLY A 20 -55.49 50.37 24.68
C GLY A 20 -55.63 49.41 25.87
N GLU A 21 -56.76 48.70 25.97
CA GLU A 21 -57.02 47.71 27.04
C GLU A 21 -56.28 46.38 26.80
N HIS A 22 -56.07 46.00 25.54
CA HIS A 22 -55.32 44.80 25.15
C HIS A 22 -54.65 44.97 23.79
N PHE A 23 -53.33 44.77 23.74
CA PHE A 23 -52.55 44.58 22.51
C PHE A 23 -52.16 43.11 22.43
N GLN A 24 -52.58 42.43 21.36
CA GLN A 24 -52.24 41.03 21.12
C GLN A 24 -51.64 40.92 19.72
N PHE A 25 -50.38 40.52 19.66
CA PHE A 25 -49.76 40.00 18.43
C PHE A 25 -49.80 38.47 18.55
N ALA A 26 -50.19 37.80 17.48
CA ALA A 26 -49.86 36.39 17.30
C ALA A 26 -48.53 36.39 16.55
N ASP A 27 -47.43 36.15 17.25
CA ASP A 27 -46.21 35.77 16.58
C ASP A 27 -46.46 34.37 15.98
N GLY A 28 -46.58 34.30 14.66
CA GLY A 28 -46.41 33.02 14.00
C GLY A 28 -44.99 32.56 14.31
N THR A 29 -44.82 31.33 14.81
CA THR A 29 -43.52 30.70 14.77
C THR A 29 -43.10 30.65 13.30
N LEU A 30 -41.95 31.26 12.96
CA LEU A 30 -41.37 31.06 11.65
C LEU A 30 -41.01 29.58 11.56
N GLU A 31 -41.81 28.82 10.81
CA GLU A 31 -41.47 27.43 10.50
C GLU A 31 -40.23 27.44 9.61
N ASP A 32 -39.29 26.57 9.95
CA ASP A 32 -38.19 26.31 9.05
C ASP A 32 -38.72 25.54 7.83
N ILE A 33 -38.39 26.05 6.65
CA ILE A 33 -38.82 25.50 5.36
C ILE A 33 -37.63 25.16 4.47
N LEU A 34 -36.41 25.41 4.93
CA LEU A 34 -35.21 25.11 4.16
C LEU A 34 -34.82 23.66 4.46
N PRO A 35 -34.65 22.82 3.44
CA PRO A 35 -34.15 21.47 3.66
C PRO A 35 -32.65 21.50 3.99
N PRO A 36 -32.15 20.46 4.70
CA PRO A 36 -30.73 20.32 4.95
C PRO A 36 -29.99 20.13 3.63
N THR A 37 -28.76 20.63 3.56
CA THR A 37 -27.84 20.46 2.42
C THR A 37 -26.54 19.83 2.89
N LEU A 38 -25.89 19.07 2.00
CA LEU A 38 -24.61 18.43 2.30
C LEU A 38 -23.48 19.47 2.28
N ASP A 39 -22.77 19.62 3.41
CA ASP A 39 -21.61 20.49 3.55
C ASP A 39 -20.31 19.77 3.23
N SER A 40 -20.17 18.51 3.64
CA SER A 40 -18.97 17.71 3.36
C SER A 40 -19.23 16.20 3.39
N PHE A 41 -18.35 15.48 2.70
CA PHE A 41 -18.34 14.03 2.59
C PHE A 41 -16.94 13.50 2.95
N ALA A 42 -16.87 12.45 3.76
CA ALA A 42 -15.64 11.75 4.11
C ALA A 42 -15.85 10.24 3.89
N PRO A 43 -15.00 9.52 3.13
CA PRO A 43 -13.87 10.00 2.34
C PRO A 43 -14.24 11.18 1.44
N ALA A 44 -13.29 12.07 1.12
CA ALA A 44 -13.62 13.23 0.28
C ALA A 44 -14.23 12.76 -1.05
N ASP A 45 -15.09 13.58 -1.64
CA ASP A 45 -15.67 13.27 -2.96
C ASP A 45 -14.56 13.02 -4.00
N ALA A 46 -14.73 11.98 -4.82
CA ALA A 46 -13.74 11.43 -5.73
C ALA A 46 -12.39 11.02 -5.10
N ALA A 47 -12.33 10.76 -3.78
CA ALA A 47 -11.11 10.29 -3.13
C ALA A 47 -10.63 8.96 -3.71
N MET A 48 -9.31 8.83 -3.80
CA MET A 48 -8.62 7.59 -4.20
C MET A 48 -7.93 6.96 -2.99
N SER A 49 -7.61 5.67 -3.11
CA SER A 49 -6.86 4.91 -2.08
C SER A 49 -7.52 4.95 -0.71
N VAL A 50 -8.85 4.89 -0.67
CA VAL A 50 -9.60 4.82 0.59
C VAL A 50 -9.42 3.43 1.22
N PRO A 51 -9.07 3.31 2.52
CA PRO A 51 -9.04 2.03 3.21
C PRO A 51 -10.41 1.33 3.15
N VAL A 52 -10.43 0.04 2.82
CA VAL A 52 -11.67 -0.74 2.66
C VAL A 52 -12.56 -0.84 3.90
N ASN A 53 -12.02 -0.53 5.07
CA ASN A 53 -12.72 -0.52 6.35
C ASN A 53 -13.13 0.90 6.81
N SER A 54 -13.05 1.89 5.92
CA SER A 54 -13.41 3.27 6.25
C SER A 54 -14.91 3.41 6.48
N ASN A 55 -15.27 4.14 7.54
CA ASN A 55 -16.62 4.68 7.65
C ASN A 55 -16.83 5.77 6.59
N ILE A 56 -18.08 5.93 6.18
CA ILE A 56 -18.53 7.00 5.30
C ILE A 56 -19.29 8.00 6.16
N VAL A 57 -18.96 9.28 6.06
CA VAL A 57 -19.49 10.35 6.91
C VAL A 57 -19.98 11.50 6.03
N LEU A 58 -21.25 11.85 6.20
CA LEU A 58 -21.90 12.99 5.56
C LEU A 58 -22.17 14.03 6.66
N THR A 59 -21.72 15.26 6.44
CA THR A 59 -21.99 16.40 7.33
C THR A 59 -22.91 17.37 6.62
N PHE A 60 -24.01 17.74 7.25
CA PHE A 60 -24.99 18.68 6.74
C PHE A 60 -24.81 20.07 7.37
N ASN A 61 -25.42 21.08 6.75
CA ASN A 61 -25.40 22.47 7.23
C ASN A 61 -26.25 22.71 8.49
N GLU A 62 -27.04 21.73 8.90
CA GLU A 62 -27.94 21.82 10.05
C GLU A 62 -28.19 20.47 10.71
N ALA A 63 -28.84 20.47 11.87
CA ALA A 63 -29.10 19.27 12.64
C ALA A 63 -30.11 18.36 11.91
N ILE A 64 -29.79 17.07 11.83
CA ILE A 64 -30.54 16.08 11.09
C ILE A 64 -31.18 15.03 11.99
N GLN A 65 -32.18 14.35 11.43
CA GLN A 65 -32.82 13.17 11.99
C GLN A 65 -33.16 12.17 10.87
N ALA A 66 -33.40 10.92 11.27
CA ALA A 66 -33.79 9.86 10.34
C ALA A 66 -35.15 10.18 9.71
N GLY A 67 -35.21 10.07 8.38
CA GLY A 67 -36.44 10.21 7.62
C GLY A 67 -37.03 8.86 7.23
N THR A 68 -37.43 8.74 5.97
CA THR A 68 -37.98 7.51 5.38
C THR A 68 -37.31 7.26 4.04
N GLY A 69 -36.84 6.04 3.83
CA GLY A 69 -36.16 5.67 2.58
C GLY A 69 -34.91 4.84 2.85
N LEU A 70 -34.16 4.61 1.78
CA LEU A 70 -32.92 3.85 1.78
C LEU A 70 -31.71 4.77 1.60
N ILE A 71 -30.60 4.31 2.16
CA ILE A 71 -29.26 4.80 1.85
C ILE A 71 -28.51 3.60 1.28
N GLU A 72 -27.93 3.75 0.09
CA GLU A 72 -27.36 2.63 -0.65
C GLU A 72 -25.91 2.92 -1.04
N ILE A 73 -25.14 1.85 -1.11
CA ILE A 73 -23.79 1.83 -1.64
C ILE A 73 -23.85 1.07 -2.96
N HIS A 74 -23.50 1.75 -4.05
CA HIS A 74 -23.38 1.16 -5.38
C HIS A 74 -21.92 1.09 -5.80
N ARG A 75 -21.60 0.18 -6.72
CA ARG A 75 -20.29 0.12 -7.39
C ARG A 75 -20.45 0.46 -8.87
N ASP A 76 -19.35 0.93 -9.47
CA ASP A 76 -19.18 1.22 -10.90
C ASP A 76 -19.96 2.45 -11.44
N SER A 77 -21.18 2.72 -10.96
CA SER A 77 -21.93 3.97 -11.23
C SER A 77 -22.91 4.31 -10.10
N PHE A 78 -23.48 5.52 -10.12
CA PHE A 78 -24.50 5.99 -9.17
C PHE A 78 -25.71 5.05 -9.06
N ASP A 79 -26.15 4.49 -10.19
CA ASP A 79 -27.23 3.50 -10.31
C ASP A 79 -26.71 2.09 -10.61
N GLY A 80 -25.44 1.85 -10.29
CA GLY A 80 -24.72 0.63 -10.62
C GLY A 80 -25.11 -0.54 -9.73
N THR A 81 -24.21 -1.54 -9.64
CA THR A 81 -24.52 -2.76 -8.87
C THR A 81 -24.67 -2.40 -7.39
N LEU A 82 -25.83 -2.73 -6.81
CA LEU A 82 -26.07 -2.55 -5.38
C LEU A 82 -25.13 -3.44 -4.55
N VAL A 83 -24.43 -2.83 -3.60
CA VAL A 83 -23.47 -3.48 -2.70
C VAL A 83 -24.10 -3.67 -1.33
N GLU A 84 -24.58 -2.58 -0.73
CA GLU A 84 -25.31 -2.58 0.54
C GLU A 84 -26.47 -1.58 0.50
N SER A 85 -27.54 -1.88 1.23
CA SER A 85 -28.74 -1.02 1.34
C SER A 85 -29.17 -0.95 2.80
N TYR A 86 -29.39 0.26 3.30
CA TYR A 86 -29.70 0.54 4.69
C TYR A 86 -31.04 1.26 4.81
N ASN A 87 -31.91 0.73 5.66
CA ASN A 87 -33.13 1.45 6.03
C ASN A 87 -32.78 2.53 7.05
N THR A 88 -33.02 3.78 6.66
CA THR A 88 -32.74 5.00 7.45
C THR A 88 -33.27 4.96 8.89
N ALA A 89 -34.41 4.30 9.12
CA ALA A 89 -35.06 4.27 10.41
C ALA A 89 -34.63 3.09 11.30
N THR A 90 -34.05 2.02 10.74
CA THR A 90 -33.86 0.75 11.47
C THR A 90 -32.47 0.12 11.34
N SER A 91 -31.67 0.51 10.36
CA SER A 91 -30.33 -0.06 10.17
C SER A 91 -29.36 0.45 11.22
N ALA A 92 -28.78 -0.48 11.99
CA ALA A 92 -27.80 -0.17 13.04
C ALA A 92 -26.45 0.35 12.49
N ASN A 93 -26.19 0.14 11.20
CA ASN A 93 -25.02 0.66 10.48
C ASN A 93 -25.05 2.19 10.33
N LEU A 94 -26.21 2.81 10.52
CA LEU A 94 -26.41 4.24 10.41
C LEU A 94 -26.41 4.88 11.80
N THR A 95 -25.59 5.91 11.98
CA THR A 95 -25.62 6.75 13.17
C THR A 95 -25.82 8.19 12.74
N MET A 96 -26.90 8.82 13.20
CA MET A 96 -27.14 10.25 13.02
C MET A 96 -26.95 10.96 14.36
N SER A 97 -26.12 12.00 14.36
CA SER A 97 -25.84 12.81 15.54
C SER A 97 -25.61 14.26 15.12
N ASP A 98 -26.43 15.16 15.67
CA ASP A 98 -26.42 16.58 15.32
C ASP A 98 -26.49 16.76 13.80
N THR A 99 -25.47 17.32 13.15
CA THR A 99 -25.45 17.51 11.70
C THR A 99 -24.83 16.35 10.91
N THR A 100 -24.44 15.25 11.57
CA THR A 100 -23.60 14.20 10.97
C THR A 100 -24.36 12.89 10.82
N LEU A 101 -24.30 12.32 9.61
CA LEU A 101 -24.65 10.94 9.32
C LEU A 101 -23.37 10.13 9.12
N THR A 102 -23.18 9.08 9.90
CA THR A 102 -22.13 8.08 9.71
C THR A 102 -22.75 6.77 9.23
N ILE A 103 -22.20 6.22 8.15
CA ILE A 103 -22.50 4.92 7.57
C ILE A 103 -21.29 4.04 7.83
N ASN A 104 -21.49 2.94 8.57
CA ASN A 104 -20.48 1.91 8.77
C ASN A 104 -20.83 0.68 7.93
N PRO A 105 -20.13 0.41 6.83
CA PRO A 105 -20.36 -0.79 6.01
C PRO A 105 -20.42 -2.08 6.84
N THR A 106 -21.28 -3.02 6.46
CA THR A 106 -21.44 -4.27 7.24
C THR A 106 -20.21 -5.16 7.13
N SER A 107 -19.42 -5.01 6.07
CA SER A 107 -18.15 -5.69 5.84
C SER A 107 -17.16 -4.74 5.17
N ASN A 108 -15.87 -5.11 5.20
CA ASN A 108 -14.88 -4.39 4.41
C ASN A 108 -15.31 -4.37 2.94
N LEU A 109 -15.18 -3.20 2.32
CA LEU A 109 -15.41 -3.02 0.90
C LEU A 109 -14.34 -3.79 0.09
N ALA A 110 -14.59 -4.00 -1.20
CA ALA A 110 -13.62 -4.63 -2.08
C ALA A 110 -12.48 -3.64 -2.37
N ASN A 111 -11.25 -4.14 -2.51
CA ASN A 111 -10.08 -3.35 -2.95
C ASN A 111 -10.28 -2.82 -4.38
N GLY A 112 -9.65 -1.71 -4.71
CA GLY A 112 -9.60 -1.12 -6.06
C GLY A 112 -10.97 -0.86 -6.68
N THR A 113 -11.99 -0.63 -5.87
CA THR A 113 -13.39 -0.54 -6.33
C THR A 113 -13.93 0.87 -6.15
N HIS A 114 -14.57 1.38 -7.20
CA HIS A 114 -15.22 2.69 -7.22
C HIS A 114 -16.65 2.58 -6.69
N TYR A 115 -16.93 3.28 -5.60
CA TYR A 115 -18.19 3.27 -4.88
C TYR A 115 -18.91 4.61 -4.97
N PHE A 116 -20.23 4.54 -5.04
CA PHE A 116 -21.16 5.67 -5.04
C PHE A 116 -22.13 5.53 -3.87
N ILE A 117 -22.39 6.63 -3.19
CA ILE A 117 -23.34 6.69 -2.08
C ILE A 117 -24.59 7.43 -2.53
N THR A 118 -25.73 6.76 -2.43
CA THR A 118 -27.03 7.31 -2.82
C THR A 118 -27.95 7.39 -1.61
N LEU A 119 -28.71 8.47 -1.54
CA LEU A 119 -29.70 8.70 -0.49
C LEU A 119 -31.04 8.96 -1.17
N ASP A 120 -32.06 8.17 -0.83
CA ASP A 120 -33.42 8.47 -1.26
C ASP A 120 -33.83 9.88 -0.81
N ALA A 121 -34.65 10.55 -1.62
CA ALA A 121 -35.25 11.81 -1.20
C ALA A 121 -36.07 11.61 0.09
N GLY A 122 -35.74 12.38 1.13
CA GLY A 122 -36.34 12.25 2.46
C GLY A 122 -35.81 11.12 3.33
N ALA A 123 -34.75 10.42 2.92
CA ALA A 123 -33.97 9.51 3.76
C ALA A 123 -33.41 10.21 5.02
N VAL A 124 -32.99 11.47 4.84
CA VAL A 124 -32.54 12.38 5.88
C VAL A 124 -33.47 13.58 5.93
N LYS A 125 -33.76 14.07 7.12
CA LYS A 125 -34.53 15.29 7.36
C LYS A 125 -33.82 16.19 8.34
N ASP A 126 -34.12 17.48 8.33
CA ASP A 126 -33.81 18.35 9.46
C ASP A 126 -34.74 18.05 10.66
N ILE A 127 -34.50 18.74 11.78
CA ILE A 127 -35.36 18.64 12.97
C ILE A 127 -36.77 19.21 12.74
N ALA A 128 -36.95 20.15 11.82
CA ALA A 128 -38.24 20.74 11.46
C ALA A 128 -39.10 19.82 10.56
N GLY A 129 -38.51 18.77 9.99
CA GLY A 129 -39.16 17.79 9.12
C GLY A 129 -38.98 18.02 7.62
N ASN A 130 -38.17 19.00 7.19
CA ASN A 130 -37.85 19.20 5.77
C ASN A 130 -36.92 18.10 5.27
N SER A 131 -37.23 17.57 4.09
CA SER A 131 -36.51 16.44 3.50
C SER A 131 -35.27 16.88 2.74
N TYR A 132 -34.13 16.22 3.01
CA TYR A 132 -32.98 16.27 2.11
C TYR A 132 -33.39 15.76 0.72
N ALA A 133 -32.97 16.49 -0.32
CA ALA A 133 -33.37 16.20 -1.69
C ALA A 133 -32.72 14.92 -2.26
N GLY A 134 -31.56 14.50 -1.72
CA GLY A 134 -30.86 13.29 -2.18
C GLY A 134 -30.19 13.43 -3.54
N THR A 135 -29.83 14.66 -3.96
CA THR A 135 -29.32 14.92 -5.31
C THR A 135 -27.81 14.95 -5.43
N ASP A 136 -27.08 15.10 -4.33
CA ASP A 136 -25.61 15.11 -4.37
C ASP A 136 -25.10 13.69 -4.66
N THR A 137 -24.15 13.60 -5.59
CA THR A 137 -23.44 12.37 -5.92
C THR A 137 -22.13 12.38 -5.16
N CYS A 138 -21.93 11.43 -4.25
CA CYS A 138 -20.69 11.29 -3.49
C CYS A 138 -20.06 9.96 -3.83
N ASP A 139 -18.79 9.99 -4.23
CA ASP A 139 -18.08 8.80 -4.65
C ASP A 139 -16.65 8.73 -4.10
N PHE A 140 -16.09 7.51 -4.08
CA PHE A 140 -14.68 7.29 -3.74
C PHE A 140 -14.22 5.93 -4.27
N THR A 141 -12.92 5.77 -4.42
CA THR A 141 -12.28 4.51 -4.83
C THR A 141 -11.43 3.96 -3.69
N THR A 142 -11.66 2.69 -3.34
CA THR A 142 -10.83 2.00 -2.34
C THR A 142 -9.42 1.73 -2.86
N ALA A 143 -8.46 1.54 -1.95
CA ALA A 143 -7.08 1.22 -2.32
C ALA A 143 -7.00 -0.05 -3.18
N PHE A 144 -6.25 0.05 -4.27
CA PHE A 144 -5.79 -1.11 -5.01
C PHE A 144 -4.73 -1.83 -4.19
N VAL A 145 -4.74 -3.15 -4.26
CA VAL A 145 -3.75 -4.00 -3.61
C VAL A 145 -3.29 -5.07 -4.59
N HIS A 146 -2.02 -5.48 -4.45
CA HIS A 146 -1.34 -6.46 -5.30
C HIS A 146 -0.50 -7.41 -4.48
N ASP A 147 -0.27 -8.59 -5.03
CA ASP A 147 0.61 -9.59 -4.46
C ASP A 147 2.03 -9.48 -5.06
N LEU A 148 3.04 -9.61 -4.20
CA LEU A 148 4.43 -9.84 -4.62
C LEU A 148 4.83 -11.25 -4.24
N THR A 149 4.96 -12.12 -5.23
CA THR A 149 5.47 -13.48 -5.07
C THR A 149 6.91 -13.58 -5.52
N GLY A 150 7.60 -14.63 -5.11
CA GLY A 150 8.93 -14.89 -5.59
C GLY A 150 9.51 -16.19 -5.08
N SER A 151 10.71 -16.48 -5.57
CA SER A 151 11.50 -17.61 -5.13
C SER A 151 12.93 -17.16 -4.87
N VAL A 152 13.62 -17.87 -3.99
CA VAL A 152 15.05 -17.66 -3.77
C VAL A 152 15.79 -18.94 -4.13
N THR A 153 16.67 -18.86 -5.12
CA THR A 153 17.46 -20.01 -5.58
C THR A 153 18.95 -19.70 -5.62
N PHE A 154 19.78 -20.73 -5.53
CA PHE A 154 21.21 -20.59 -5.59
C PHE A 154 21.71 -20.51 -7.03
N TRP A 155 22.58 -19.52 -7.30
CA TRP A 155 22.96 -19.13 -8.66
C TRP A 155 23.53 -20.25 -9.53
N LYS A 156 24.23 -21.23 -8.94
CA LYS A 156 24.92 -22.28 -9.71
C LYS A 156 24.04 -23.48 -9.99
N THR A 157 23.34 -23.97 -8.97
CA THR A 157 22.61 -25.24 -9.02
C THR A 157 21.11 -25.06 -9.22
N GLY A 158 20.58 -23.86 -9.04
CA GLY A 158 19.15 -23.60 -8.95
C GLY A 158 18.52 -24.19 -7.69
N ALA A 159 19.32 -24.64 -6.71
CA ALA A 159 18.80 -25.19 -5.46
C ALA A 159 18.04 -24.10 -4.70
N VAL A 160 16.85 -24.43 -4.22
CA VAL A 160 16.01 -23.52 -3.43
C VAL A 160 16.70 -23.18 -2.10
N ILE A 161 16.54 -21.94 -1.65
CA ILE A 161 17.11 -21.45 -0.39
C ILE A 161 15.96 -21.12 0.56
N ALA A 162 15.73 -22.01 1.52
CA ALA A 162 14.80 -21.79 2.63
C ALA A 162 15.36 -20.77 3.64
N ASP A 163 14.53 -20.31 4.57
CA ASP A 163 14.93 -19.45 5.70
C ASP A 163 15.63 -18.14 5.28
N VAL A 164 15.25 -17.58 4.14
CA VAL A 164 15.64 -16.24 3.71
C VAL A 164 14.56 -15.28 4.14
N SER A 165 14.90 -14.33 5.01
CA SER A 165 14.00 -13.25 5.40
C SER A 165 13.94 -12.23 4.28
N ASN A 166 12.75 -12.01 3.73
CA ASN A 166 12.45 -11.00 2.71
C ASN A 166 11.60 -9.93 3.38
N THR A 167 12.19 -8.76 3.58
CA THR A 167 11.53 -7.61 4.21
C THR A 167 11.14 -6.63 3.12
N PHE A 168 9.82 -6.45 2.96
CA PHE A 168 9.20 -5.60 1.96
C PHE A 168 8.27 -4.63 2.67
N ALA A 169 8.48 -3.33 2.46
CA ALA A 169 7.84 -2.30 3.29
C ALA A 169 8.12 -2.55 4.80
N SER A 170 7.07 -2.62 5.62
CA SER A 170 7.15 -3.01 7.04
C SER A 170 6.86 -4.49 7.29
N ASP A 171 6.54 -5.26 6.25
CA ASP A 171 6.23 -6.68 6.35
C ASP A 171 7.47 -7.53 6.06
N SER A 172 7.57 -8.69 6.70
CA SER A 172 8.72 -9.59 6.53
C SER A 172 8.27 -11.03 6.46
N VAL A 173 8.52 -11.65 5.31
CA VAL A 173 8.17 -13.05 5.03
C VAL A 173 9.43 -13.86 4.83
N THR A 174 9.48 -15.05 5.42
CA THR A 174 10.63 -15.96 5.28
C THR A 174 10.33 -17.02 4.25
N THR A 175 11.32 -17.38 3.41
CA THR A 175 11.13 -18.46 2.44
C THR A 175 10.89 -19.81 3.11
N GLY A 176 9.93 -20.55 2.57
CA GLY A 176 9.66 -21.93 2.99
C GLY A 176 10.72 -22.93 2.51
N PRO A 177 10.56 -24.24 2.83
CA PRO A 177 11.44 -25.30 2.33
C PRO A 177 11.51 -25.41 0.80
N ASP A 178 10.50 -24.87 0.11
CA ASP A 178 10.40 -24.74 -1.35
C ASP A 178 11.10 -23.48 -1.89
N GLY A 179 11.66 -22.64 -1.02
CA GLY A 179 12.33 -21.39 -1.37
C GLY A 179 11.38 -20.27 -1.80
N LEU A 180 10.07 -20.44 -1.63
CA LEU A 180 9.08 -19.46 -2.07
C LEU A 180 8.78 -18.43 -0.97
N TYR A 181 8.49 -17.20 -1.37
CA TYR A 181 7.94 -16.15 -0.51
C TYR A 181 6.74 -15.47 -1.18
N ARG A 182 5.89 -14.86 -0.36
CA ARG A 182 4.71 -14.12 -0.83
C ARG A 182 4.31 -13.02 0.14
N HIS A 183 4.31 -11.79 -0.34
CA HIS A 183 3.64 -10.65 0.30
C HIS A 183 2.28 -10.50 -0.37
N LEU A 184 1.22 -10.37 0.43
CA LEU A 184 -0.16 -10.33 -0.04
C LEU A 184 -0.76 -8.96 0.20
N ASP A 185 -1.74 -8.59 -0.63
CA ASP A 185 -2.60 -7.42 -0.41
C ASP A 185 -1.81 -6.12 -0.15
N MET A 186 -0.74 -5.90 -0.90
CA MET A 186 0.11 -4.72 -0.76
C MET A 186 -0.45 -3.56 -1.60
N GLU A 187 -0.66 -2.39 -0.98
CA GLU A 187 -1.19 -1.22 -1.69
C GLU A 187 -0.32 -0.82 -2.90
N ASP A 188 -0.93 -0.16 -3.90
CA ASP A 188 -0.20 0.42 -5.02
C ASP A 188 0.89 1.37 -4.52
N GLY A 189 2.12 1.20 -5.03
CA GLY A 189 3.20 2.08 -4.63
C GLY A 189 4.60 1.61 -5.00
N THR A 190 5.57 2.42 -4.60
CA THR A 190 6.99 2.09 -4.73
C THR A 190 7.55 1.69 -3.38
N TYR A 191 8.19 0.53 -3.35
CA TYR A 191 8.73 -0.11 -2.16
C TYR A 191 10.19 -0.50 -2.37
N THR A 192 10.80 -1.00 -1.31
CA THR A 192 12.14 -1.59 -1.35
C THR A 192 12.11 -2.97 -0.70
N LEU A 193 12.77 -3.93 -1.32
CA LEU A 193 12.95 -5.29 -0.82
C LEU A 193 14.37 -5.47 -0.27
N THR A 194 14.48 -5.91 0.97
CA THR A 194 15.75 -6.33 1.58
C THR A 194 15.67 -7.81 1.91
N SER A 195 16.63 -8.59 1.45
CA SER A 195 16.69 -10.02 1.74
C SER A 195 17.93 -10.35 2.58
N ALA A 196 17.76 -11.19 3.60
CA ALA A 196 18.82 -11.56 4.51
C ALA A 196 18.71 -13.01 4.97
N LYS A 197 19.86 -13.66 5.17
CA LYS A 197 19.98 -14.99 5.74
C LYS A 197 20.94 -14.93 6.93
N VAL A 198 20.42 -15.11 8.14
CA VAL A 198 21.14 -14.79 9.39
C VAL A 198 22.10 -15.89 9.81
N SER A 199 21.85 -17.15 9.44
CA SER A 199 22.78 -18.24 9.74
C SER A 199 22.61 -19.42 8.79
N ASP A 200 23.69 -19.77 8.09
CA ASP A 200 23.78 -20.98 7.30
C ASP A 200 25.10 -21.71 7.58
N THR A 201 25.01 -22.93 8.12
CA THR A 201 26.21 -23.73 8.37
C THR A 201 26.85 -24.22 7.06
N ALA A 202 26.10 -24.33 5.97
CA ALA A 202 26.61 -24.67 4.65
C ALA A 202 27.41 -23.52 4.03
N GLU A 203 27.00 -22.27 4.25
CA GLU A 203 27.75 -21.06 3.85
C GLU A 203 29.17 -21.07 4.43
N SER A 204 29.32 -21.51 5.69
CA SER A 204 30.63 -21.59 6.34
C SER A 204 31.62 -22.53 5.64
N ASN A 205 31.13 -23.49 4.86
CA ASN A 205 31.91 -24.52 4.15
C ASN A 205 31.93 -24.32 2.62
N ALA A 206 31.20 -23.34 2.09
CA ALA A 206 31.15 -23.07 0.67
C ALA A 206 32.50 -22.55 0.15
N ILE A 207 33.05 -21.53 0.81
CA ILE A 207 34.28 -20.84 0.39
C ILE A 207 35.52 -21.67 0.71
N LYS A 208 36.27 -22.03 -0.32
CA LYS A 208 37.44 -22.93 -0.29
C LYS A 208 38.60 -22.37 -1.15
N ALA A 209 39.74 -23.08 -1.18
CA ALA A 209 40.93 -22.62 -1.90
C ALA A 209 40.78 -22.64 -3.44
N ASN A 210 39.90 -23.48 -3.96
CA ASN A 210 39.44 -23.51 -5.36
C ASN A 210 38.76 -22.20 -5.76
N ASP A 211 38.00 -21.56 -4.87
CA ASP A 211 37.40 -20.25 -5.15
C ASP A 211 38.44 -19.16 -5.30
N ALA A 212 39.45 -19.16 -4.43
CA ALA A 212 40.58 -18.24 -4.54
C ALA A 212 41.33 -18.44 -5.87
N LEU A 213 41.51 -19.69 -6.31
CA LEU A 213 42.10 -20.00 -7.60
C LEU A 213 41.21 -19.53 -8.77
N ALA A 214 39.89 -19.70 -8.67
CA ALA A 214 38.93 -19.24 -9.67
C ALA A 214 38.97 -17.70 -9.82
N ALA A 215 38.93 -16.97 -8.70
CA ALA A 215 39.10 -15.52 -8.69
C ALA A 215 40.45 -15.08 -9.26
N LEU A 216 41.54 -15.81 -8.96
CA LEU A 216 42.86 -15.50 -9.52
C LEU A 216 42.88 -15.67 -11.04
N LYS A 217 42.30 -16.75 -11.57
CA LYS A 217 42.13 -16.94 -13.02
C LYS A 217 41.35 -15.78 -13.65
N MET A 218 40.21 -15.43 -13.07
CA MET A 218 39.38 -14.30 -13.53
C MET A 218 40.16 -12.99 -13.56
N SER A 219 40.98 -12.72 -12.53
CA SER A 219 41.75 -11.48 -12.43
C SER A 219 42.76 -11.27 -13.55
N VAL A 220 43.23 -12.35 -14.17
CA VAL A 220 44.15 -12.33 -15.32
C VAL A 220 43.47 -12.65 -16.66
N GLY A 221 42.12 -12.71 -16.68
CA GLY A 221 41.34 -12.95 -17.90
C GLY A 221 41.27 -14.41 -18.33
N ILE A 222 41.58 -15.35 -17.44
CA ILE A 222 41.41 -16.78 -17.68
C ILE A 222 40.02 -17.20 -17.18
N ASN A 223 39.29 -17.96 -18.01
CA ASN A 223 38.00 -18.51 -17.60
C ASN A 223 38.20 -19.52 -16.44
N PRO A 224 37.56 -19.31 -15.27
CA PRO A 224 37.64 -20.23 -14.14
C PRO A 224 36.91 -21.56 -14.40
N ASN A 225 35.92 -21.58 -15.29
CA ASN A 225 35.04 -22.72 -15.53
C ASN A 225 35.74 -23.79 -16.37
N ALA A 226 35.92 -24.98 -15.79
CA ALA A 226 36.67 -26.08 -16.41
C ALA A 226 35.97 -26.69 -17.64
N ASP A 227 34.65 -26.57 -17.70
CA ASP A 227 33.80 -27.00 -18.82
C ASP A 227 33.83 -26.02 -20.01
N GLY A 228 34.49 -24.87 -19.86
CA GLY A 228 34.54 -23.81 -20.87
C GLY A 228 33.30 -22.93 -20.91
N SER A 229 32.32 -23.14 -20.03
CA SER A 229 31.13 -22.30 -19.92
C SER A 229 31.51 -20.85 -19.63
N ALA A 230 30.77 -19.90 -20.19
CA ALA A 230 31.01 -18.47 -19.95
C ALA A 230 30.96 -18.14 -18.45
N VAL A 231 31.73 -17.14 -18.05
CA VAL A 231 31.74 -16.66 -16.66
C VAL A 231 30.42 -15.95 -16.39
N SER A 232 29.65 -16.44 -15.42
CA SER A 232 28.37 -15.84 -15.05
C SER A 232 28.56 -14.49 -14.33
N PRO A 233 27.64 -13.53 -14.48
CA PRO A 233 27.60 -12.32 -13.64
C PRO A 233 27.65 -12.62 -12.15
N TYR A 234 26.99 -13.70 -11.70
CA TYR A 234 27.00 -14.13 -10.30
C TYR A 234 28.39 -14.55 -9.81
N GLN A 235 29.24 -15.08 -10.71
CA GLN A 235 30.64 -15.39 -10.36
C GLN A 235 31.47 -14.12 -10.19
N TYR A 236 31.21 -13.07 -10.98
CA TYR A 236 31.88 -11.78 -10.80
C TYR A 236 31.49 -11.14 -9.47
N LEU A 237 30.21 -11.16 -9.11
CA LEU A 237 29.72 -10.70 -7.80
C LEU A 237 30.29 -11.51 -6.64
N ALA A 238 30.36 -12.84 -6.76
CA ALA A 238 31.00 -13.69 -5.76
C ALA A 238 32.50 -13.41 -5.64
N ALA A 239 33.17 -13.09 -6.74
CA ALA A 239 34.62 -12.87 -6.78
C ALA A 239 35.05 -11.48 -6.31
N ASP A 240 34.29 -10.42 -6.56
CA ASP A 240 34.60 -9.04 -6.13
C ASP A 240 34.29 -8.84 -4.64
N VAL A 241 35.03 -9.52 -3.76
CA VAL A 241 34.72 -9.53 -2.32
C VAL A 241 35.00 -8.20 -1.61
N ASN A 242 35.74 -7.28 -2.23
CA ASN A 242 35.99 -5.94 -1.69
C ASN A 242 35.03 -4.87 -2.26
N HIS A 243 34.16 -5.23 -3.21
CA HIS A 243 33.17 -4.37 -3.84
C HIS A 243 33.79 -3.15 -4.53
N ASP A 244 34.97 -3.32 -5.16
CA ASP A 244 35.65 -2.24 -5.87
C ASP A 244 35.28 -2.14 -7.36
N GLY A 245 34.34 -2.99 -7.81
CA GLY A 245 33.80 -3.04 -9.15
C GLY A 245 34.71 -3.81 -10.13
N GLN A 246 35.70 -4.54 -9.62
CA GLN A 246 36.66 -5.29 -10.42
C GLN A 246 37.06 -6.59 -9.71
N VAL A 247 37.44 -7.61 -10.47
CA VAL A 247 38.02 -8.84 -9.93
C VAL A 247 39.53 -8.79 -10.10
N LYS A 248 40.25 -8.66 -8.98
CA LYS A 248 41.72 -8.52 -8.91
C LYS A 248 42.35 -9.64 -8.08
N ALA A 249 43.68 -9.72 -8.10
CA ALA A 249 44.43 -10.65 -7.23
C ALA A 249 44.23 -10.35 -5.73
N ALA A 250 43.86 -9.12 -5.37
CA ALA A 250 43.49 -8.75 -4.01
C ALA A 250 42.24 -9.51 -3.54
N ASP A 251 41.26 -9.70 -4.41
CA ASP A 251 40.06 -10.46 -4.12
C ASP A 251 40.35 -11.94 -3.96
N ALA A 252 41.15 -12.52 -4.84
CA ALA A 252 41.62 -13.89 -4.71
C ALA A 252 42.33 -14.14 -3.37
N LEU A 253 43.18 -13.20 -2.94
CA LEU A 253 43.82 -13.27 -1.63
C LEU A 253 42.80 -13.19 -0.49
N ASN A 254 41.81 -12.31 -0.59
CA ASN A 254 40.77 -12.17 0.42
C ASN A 254 39.89 -13.43 0.50
N ILE A 255 39.52 -14.02 -0.63
CA ILE A 255 38.81 -15.31 -0.68
C ILE A 255 39.66 -16.42 -0.07
N LEU A 256 40.97 -16.45 -0.31
CA LEU A 256 41.85 -17.41 0.36
C LEU A 256 41.83 -17.24 1.88
N LYS A 257 41.88 -15.99 2.37
CA LYS A 257 41.74 -15.70 3.82
C LYS A 257 40.40 -16.20 4.37
N MET A 258 39.30 -16.02 3.62
CA MET A 258 37.97 -16.51 3.99
C MET A 258 37.95 -18.05 4.06
N ALA A 259 38.55 -18.73 3.07
CA ALA A 259 38.66 -20.18 3.01
C ALA A 259 39.46 -20.78 4.18
N VAL A 260 40.55 -20.11 4.58
CA VAL A 260 41.39 -20.55 5.70
C VAL A 260 40.97 -19.94 7.06
N LYS A 261 39.85 -19.22 7.10
CA LYS A 261 39.24 -18.65 8.32
C LYS A 261 40.19 -17.72 9.10
N LEU A 262 40.97 -16.91 8.40
CA LEU A 262 41.83 -15.91 9.04
C LEU A 262 40.98 -14.78 9.63
N SER A 263 41.40 -14.25 10.78
CA SER A 263 40.71 -13.14 11.46
C SER A 263 40.69 -11.83 10.66
N THR A 264 41.57 -11.71 9.67
CA THR A 264 41.63 -10.57 8.73
C THR A 264 40.84 -10.81 7.44
N ALA A 265 40.09 -11.91 7.34
CA ALA A 265 39.24 -12.17 6.19
C ALA A 265 38.06 -11.17 6.17
N PRO A 266 37.58 -10.75 4.98
CA PRO A 266 36.29 -10.08 4.88
C PRO A 266 35.17 -10.91 5.51
N ALA A 267 34.08 -10.24 5.90
CA ALA A 267 32.90 -10.90 6.39
C ALA A 267 32.32 -11.85 5.33
N LYS A 268 31.83 -12.99 5.79
CA LYS A 268 31.02 -13.89 4.96
C LYS A 268 29.60 -13.32 4.92
N GLU A 269 29.07 -13.17 3.71
CA GLU A 269 27.82 -12.47 3.47
C GLU A 269 27.08 -13.18 2.35
N TRP A 270 25.78 -13.34 2.55
CA TRP A 270 24.84 -13.62 1.47
C TRP A 270 24.54 -12.36 0.69
N LEU A 271 24.48 -12.51 -0.61
CA LEU A 271 24.00 -11.52 -1.55
C LEU A 271 22.74 -12.10 -2.18
N PHE A 272 21.65 -11.33 -2.17
CA PHE A 272 20.40 -11.68 -2.83
C PHE A 272 20.12 -10.62 -3.89
N VAL A 273 20.02 -11.05 -5.14
CA VAL A 273 19.90 -10.16 -6.29
C VAL A 273 18.77 -10.62 -7.20
N PRO A 274 18.09 -9.74 -7.95
CA PRO A 274 17.11 -10.18 -8.94
C PRO A 274 17.72 -11.11 -9.99
N GLU A 275 16.96 -12.08 -10.49
CA GLU A 275 17.44 -13.01 -11.54
C GLU A 275 17.84 -12.30 -12.85
N SER A 276 17.34 -11.09 -13.09
CA SER A 276 17.70 -10.26 -14.23
C SER A 276 19.20 -9.92 -14.26
N VAL A 277 19.87 -9.89 -13.09
CA VAL A 277 21.32 -9.70 -12.96
C VAL A 277 22.12 -10.76 -13.73
N GLY A 278 21.54 -11.95 -13.93
CA GLY A 278 22.16 -13.02 -14.71
C GLY A 278 22.40 -12.68 -16.19
N SER A 279 21.76 -11.62 -16.68
CA SER A 279 21.91 -11.09 -18.04
C SER A 279 22.81 -9.86 -18.15
N GLU A 280 23.32 -9.35 -17.03
CA GLU A 280 24.18 -8.16 -17.00
C GLU A 280 25.54 -8.40 -17.67
N ALA A 281 26.02 -7.39 -18.40
CA ALA A 281 27.31 -7.46 -19.05
C ALA A 281 28.45 -7.17 -18.07
N MET A 282 28.97 -8.21 -17.41
CA MET A 282 30.08 -8.10 -16.46
C MET A 282 31.41 -8.60 -17.00
N SER A 283 32.50 -8.02 -16.49
CA SER A 283 33.87 -8.43 -16.79
C SER A 283 34.77 -8.23 -15.56
N ARG A 284 35.99 -8.76 -15.60
CA ARG A 284 36.96 -8.58 -14.52
C ARG A 284 37.31 -7.11 -14.22
N THR A 285 37.07 -6.19 -15.16
CA THR A 285 37.32 -4.74 -14.98
C THR A 285 36.04 -3.94 -14.77
N HIS A 286 34.87 -4.60 -14.75
CA HIS A 286 33.58 -3.96 -14.62
C HIS A 286 32.57 -4.95 -14.04
N VAL A 287 32.43 -4.91 -12.72
CA VAL A 287 31.41 -5.63 -11.95
C VAL A 287 30.33 -4.62 -11.57
N VAL A 288 29.08 -4.92 -11.94
CA VAL A 288 27.93 -4.05 -11.65
C VAL A 288 27.24 -4.58 -10.41
N TRP A 289 27.31 -3.82 -9.32
CA TRP A 289 26.61 -4.16 -8.08
C TRP A 289 25.15 -3.72 -8.18
N PRO A 290 24.18 -4.62 -7.98
CA PRO A 290 22.76 -4.26 -8.01
C PRO A 290 22.38 -3.43 -6.78
N ASP A 291 21.27 -2.71 -6.90
CA ASP A 291 20.72 -1.92 -5.80
C ASP A 291 20.37 -2.81 -4.60
N ASN A 292 20.75 -2.35 -3.41
CA ASN A 292 20.38 -2.94 -2.13
C ASN A 292 20.05 -1.81 -1.15
N PRO A 293 18.78 -1.65 -0.74
CA PRO A 293 17.65 -2.55 -1.01
C PRO A 293 17.14 -2.46 -2.46
N ILE A 294 16.49 -3.51 -2.96
CA ILE A 294 16.01 -3.64 -4.34
C ILE A 294 14.72 -2.80 -4.51
N PRO A 295 14.66 -1.84 -5.44
CA PRO A 295 13.42 -1.09 -5.69
C PRO A 295 12.39 -1.97 -6.40
N VAL A 296 11.13 -1.89 -5.97
CA VAL A 296 9.98 -2.59 -6.58
C VAL A 296 8.82 -1.61 -6.69
N THR A 297 8.14 -1.58 -7.82
CA THR A 297 6.92 -0.79 -8.02
C THR A 297 5.76 -1.73 -8.24
N LEU A 298 4.79 -1.71 -7.33
CA LEU A 298 3.57 -2.50 -7.41
C LEU A 298 2.43 -1.64 -7.95
N ASP A 299 1.99 -1.97 -9.15
CA ASP A 299 0.79 -1.48 -9.82
C ASP A 299 -0.07 -2.63 -10.40
N MET A 300 0.41 -3.87 -10.20
CA MET A 300 -0.23 -5.14 -10.50
C MET A 300 0.45 -6.23 -9.66
N ASP A 301 -0.15 -7.42 -9.61
CA ASP A 301 0.52 -8.61 -9.08
C ASP A 301 1.84 -8.85 -9.82
N GLN A 302 2.91 -9.10 -9.07
CA GLN A 302 4.26 -9.27 -9.63
C GLN A 302 4.98 -10.48 -9.05
N GLU A 303 5.81 -11.10 -9.89
CA GLU A 303 6.77 -12.12 -9.47
C GLU A 303 8.18 -11.53 -9.51
N LEU A 304 8.92 -11.67 -8.41
CA LEU A 304 10.32 -11.28 -8.32
C LEU A 304 11.14 -12.48 -7.84
N HIS A 305 11.87 -13.12 -8.74
CA HIS A 305 12.77 -14.20 -8.37
C HIS A 305 14.15 -13.66 -7.98
N LEU A 306 14.65 -14.11 -6.84
CA LEU A 306 15.94 -13.74 -6.30
C LEU A 306 16.93 -14.89 -6.44
N ILE A 307 18.17 -14.50 -6.67
CA ILE A 307 19.32 -15.37 -6.76
C ILE A 307 20.21 -15.11 -5.55
N GLY A 308 20.40 -16.15 -4.75
CA GLY A 308 21.34 -16.18 -3.64
C GLY A 308 22.75 -16.48 -4.12
N ILE A 309 23.70 -15.68 -3.66
CA ILE A 309 25.13 -15.80 -3.94
C ILE A 309 25.87 -15.72 -2.61
N VAL A 310 26.75 -16.69 -2.35
CA VAL A 310 27.67 -16.63 -1.20
C VAL A 310 28.91 -15.86 -1.64
N LYS A 311 29.16 -14.70 -1.01
CA LYS A 311 30.33 -13.89 -1.32
C LYS A 311 31.62 -14.69 -1.07
N GLY A 312 32.44 -14.81 -2.11
CA GLY A 312 33.66 -15.62 -2.13
C GLY A 312 33.50 -17.08 -2.57
N ASP A 313 32.29 -17.59 -2.81
CA ASP A 313 32.05 -18.92 -3.40
C ASP A 313 31.93 -18.79 -4.93
N VAL A 314 33.08 -18.63 -5.58
CA VAL A 314 33.22 -18.28 -7.00
C VAL A 314 32.91 -19.45 -7.92
N ASP A 315 33.12 -20.69 -7.45
CA ASP A 315 32.76 -21.88 -8.22
C ASP A 315 31.35 -22.40 -7.94
N GLY A 316 30.68 -21.82 -6.93
CA GLY A 316 29.30 -22.12 -6.59
C GLY A 316 29.17 -23.49 -5.93
N SER A 317 30.10 -23.82 -5.05
CA SER A 317 30.13 -25.11 -4.34
C SER A 317 29.24 -25.15 -3.10
N TRP A 318 28.56 -24.05 -2.74
CA TRP A 318 27.49 -24.09 -1.76
C TRP A 318 26.42 -25.10 -2.19
N ALA A 319 25.96 -25.86 -1.20
CA ALA A 319 24.84 -26.77 -1.31
C ALA A 319 24.04 -26.67 -0.04
N ALA A 320 22.71 -26.70 -0.15
CA ALA A 320 21.84 -26.74 1.01
C ALA A 320 22.24 -27.89 1.95
N ALA A 321 22.19 -27.65 3.26
CA ALA A 321 22.37 -28.72 4.23
C ALA A 321 21.32 -29.81 3.95
N VAL A 322 21.76 -31.05 3.76
CA VAL A 322 20.85 -32.19 3.65
C VAL A 322 20.20 -32.36 5.02
N GLY A 323 18.92 -32.02 5.11
CA GLY A 323 18.10 -32.21 6.31
C GLY A 323 17.92 -33.69 6.66
#